data_AF-A0A9P7F4Q7-F1
#
_entry.id   AF-A0A9P7F4Q7-F1
#
_cell.length_a   1.000
_cell.length_b   1.000
_cell.length_c   1.000
_cell.angle_alpha   90.00
_cell.angle_beta   90.00
_cell.angle_gamma   90.00
#
_symmetry.space_group_name_H-M   'P 1'
#
loop_
_entity.id
_entity.type
_entity.pdbx_description
1 polymer ?
#
loop_
_entity_poly.entity_id
_entity_poly.type
_entity_poly.pdbx_seq_one_letter_code
_entity_poly.pdbx_strand_id
1 'polypeptide(L)'
;MSLPEIAKKRTLKSTSDVVLGYLLEKDMAVLPKSMSPYRIEYNLTGALEAYNLLTPEDINILDGVAAGGKQNRFITSPWGIHLGFDNWPASAT
;
A
#
# COMPACT_ATOMS: atom_id res chain seq x y z
N MET A 1 10.53 -13.64 2.43
CA MET A 1 9.14 -14.08 2.16
C MET A 1 8.48 -12.96 1.35
N SER A 2 7.76 -13.30 0.29
CA SER A 2 7.06 -12.37 -0.62
C SER A 2 5.61 -12.15 -0.18
N LEU A 3 4.98 -11.07 -0.68
CA LEU A 3 3.58 -10.75 -0.35
C LEU A 3 2.60 -11.93 -0.57
N PRO A 4 2.65 -12.70 -1.69
CA PRO A 4 1.77 -13.86 -1.87
C PRO A 4 2.01 -14.98 -0.85
N GLU A 5 3.25 -15.15 -0.40
CA GLU A 5 3.60 -16.15 0.62
C GLU A 5 3.04 -15.76 1.99
N ILE A 6 3.09 -14.47 2.35
CA ILE A 6 2.46 -13.94 3.57
C ILE A 6 0.94 -14.16 3.49
N ALA A 7 0.31 -13.80 2.36
CA ALA A 7 -1.13 -14.00 2.18
C ALA A 7 -1.52 -15.47 2.39
N LYS A 8 -0.79 -16.40 1.77
CA LYS A 8 -1.03 -17.84 1.92
C LYS A 8 -0.82 -18.31 3.37
N LYS A 9 0.25 -17.87 4.03
CA LYS A 9 0.58 -18.25 5.41
C LYS A 9 -0.46 -17.75 6.42
N ARG A 10 -1.05 -16.57 6.17
CA ARG A 10 -2.08 -15.95 7.01
C ARG A 10 -3.50 -16.27 6.55
N THR A 11 -3.67 -17.14 5.55
CA THR A 11 -4.97 -17.54 5.00
C THR A 11 -5.79 -16.36 4.47
N LEU A 12 -5.12 -15.28 4.05
CA LEU A 12 -5.75 -14.13 3.41
C LEU A 12 -6.11 -14.49 1.96
N LYS A 13 -7.25 -14.00 1.48
CA LYS A 13 -7.76 -14.39 0.15
C LYS A 13 -7.06 -13.65 -0.98
N SER A 14 -6.35 -12.55 -0.71
CA SER A 14 -5.59 -11.82 -1.71
C SER A 14 -4.29 -11.20 -1.19
N THR A 15 -3.40 -10.93 -2.13
CA THR A 15 -2.20 -10.13 -1.90
C THR A 15 -2.52 -8.67 -1.55
N SER A 16 -3.64 -8.12 -2.04
CA SER A 16 -4.05 -6.75 -1.71
C SER A 16 -4.36 -6.58 -0.22
N ASP A 17 -4.88 -7.62 0.43
CA ASP A 17 -5.21 -7.57 1.87
C ASP A 17 -3.96 -7.33 2.70
N VAL A 18 -2.88 -8.05 2.37
CA VAL A 18 -1.58 -7.90 3.05
C VAL A 18 -1.08 -6.46 2.91
N VAL A 19 -1.18 -5.87 1.72
CA VAL A 19 -0.72 -4.49 1.48
C VAL A 19 -1.58 -3.47 2.24
N LEU A 20 -2.90 -3.62 2.21
CA LEU A 20 -3.82 -2.68 2.86
C LEU A 20 -3.72 -2.79 4.40
N GLY A 21 -3.70 -4.01 4.94
CA GLY A 21 -3.52 -4.26 6.38
C GLY A 21 -2.18 -3.76 6.90
N TYR A 22 -1.10 -3.95 6.14
CA TYR A 22 0.21 -3.37 6.47
C TYR A 22 0.17 -1.85 6.57
N LEU A 23 -0.46 -1.16 5.61
CA LEU A 23 -0.55 0.30 5.65
C LEU A 23 -1.40 0.78 6.84
N LEU A 24 -2.47 0.06 7.19
CA LEU A 24 -3.26 0.34 8.39
C LEU A 24 -2.44 0.16 9.67
N GLU A 25 -1.63 -0.90 9.78
CA GLU A 25 -0.74 -1.14 10.93
C GLU A 25 0.32 -0.04 11.09
N LYS A 26 0.69 0.64 10.00
CA LYS A 26 1.58 1.81 10.01
C LYS A 26 0.85 3.13 10.31
N ASP A 27 -0.39 3.07 10.80
CA ASP A 27 -1.25 4.22 11.10
C ASP A 27 -1.49 5.13 9.88
N MET A 28 -1.57 4.54 8.68
CA MET A 28 -1.83 5.27 7.43
C MET A 28 -3.28 5.12 6.99
N ALA A 29 -3.92 6.23 6.65
CA ALA A 29 -5.19 6.20 5.93
C ALA A 29 -5.01 5.62 4.51
N VAL A 30 -5.86 4.67 4.12
CA VAL A 30 -5.75 3.94 2.85
C VAL A 30 -6.96 4.21 1.96
N LEU A 31 -6.72 4.54 0.69
CA LEU A 31 -7.76 4.89 -0.30
C LEU A 31 -7.68 3.98 -1.54
N PRO A 32 -8.02 2.69 -1.43
CA PRO A 32 -7.95 1.78 -2.56
C PRO A 32 -9.04 2.07 -3.61
N LYS A 33 -8.64 2.18 -4.88
CA LYS A 33 -9.55 2.41 -6.01
C LYS A 33 -9.85 1.11 -6.76
N SER A 34 -11.12 0.80 -6.97
CA SER A 34 -11.56 -0.33 -7.82
C SER A 34 -12.85 0.01 -8.57
N MET A 35 -13.01 -0.56 -9.77
CA MET A 35 -14.27 -0.57 -10.52
C MET A 35 -15.02 -1.91 -10.43
N SER A 36 -14.41 -2.94 -9.84
CA SER A 36 -15.07 -4.22 -9.63
C SER A 36 -15.77 -4.19 -8.28
N PRO A 37 -17.10 -4.46 -8.23
CA PRO A 37 -17.86 -4.45 -6.99
C PRO A 37 -17.29 -5.37 -5.92
N TYR A 38 -16.93 -6.62 -6.30
CA TYR A 38 -16.38 -7.59 -5.36
C TYR A 38 -15.07 -7.09 -4.73
N ARG A 39 -14.20 -6.40 -5.48
CA ARG A 39 -12.96 -5.85 -4.92
C ARG A 39 -13.21 -4.63 -4.04
N ILE A 40 -14.27 -3.85 -4.28
CA ILE A 40 -14.60 -2.70 -3.42
C ILE A 40 -14.92 -3.21 -2.01
N GLU A 41 -15.83 -4.18 -1.93
CA GLU A 41 -16.19 -4.82 -0.66
C GLU A 41 -14.99 -5.54 -0.03
N TYR A 42 -14.23 -6.26 -0.86
CA TYR A 42 -13.12 -7.07 -0.40
C TYR A 42 -11.91 -6.24 0.07
N ASN A 43 -11.63 -5.10 -0.57
CA ASN A 43 -10.59 -4.18 -0.11
C ASN A 43 -10.89 -3.62 1.28
N LEU A 44 -12.16 -3.49 1.67
CA LEU A 44 -12.53 -3.09 3.02
C LEU A 44 -12.37 -4.25 4.01
N THR A 45 -13.03 -5.36 3.74
CA THR A 45 -13.09 -6.51 4.67
C THR A 45 -11.75 -7.22 4.81
N GLY A 46 -11.06 -7.46 3.69
CA GLY A 46 -9.74 -8.09 3.66
C GLY A 46 -8.65 -7.23 4.30
N ALA A 47 -8.71 -5.90 4.18
CA ALA A 47 -7.77 -5.02 4.87
C ALA A 47 -7.90 -5.11 6.39
N LEU A 48 -9.13 -5.14 6.91
CA LEU A 48 -9.41 -5.29 8.34
C LEU A 48 -9.01 -6.68 8.84
N GLU A 49 -9.25 -7.73 8.05
CA GLU A 49 -8.82 -9.09 8.37
C GLU A 49 -7.27 -9.17 8.44
N ALA A 50 -6.58 -8.62 7.44
CA ALA A 50 -5.12 -8.57 7.42
C ALA A 50 -4.53 -7.76 8.57
N TYR A 51 -5.12 -6.61 8.93
CA TYR A 51 -4.68 -5.81 10.08
C TYR A 51 -4.64 -6.64 11.37
N ASN A 52 -5.61 -7.53 11.59
CA ASN A 52 -5.66 -8.38 12.77
C ASN A 52 -4.77 -9.62 12.70
N LEU A 53 -4.43 -10.10 11.49
CA LEU A 53 -3.70 -11.36 11.27
C LEU A 53 -2.20 -11.19 11.03
N LEU A 54 -1.77 -10.00 10.58
CA LEU A 54 -0.36 -9.71 10.38
C LEU A 54 0.37 -9.66 11.72
N THR A 55 1.55 -10.27 11.74
CA THR A 55 2.40 -10.32 12.93
C THR A 55 3.56 -9.34 12.82
N PRO A 56 4.19 -8.94 13.93
CA PRO A 56 5.38 -8.08 13.90
C PRO A 56 6.49 -8.61 12.98
N GLU A 57 6.64 -9.93 12.85
CA GLU A 57 7.58 -10.55 11.92
C GLU A 57 7.20 -10.28 10.45
N ASP A 58 5.92 -10.35 10.11
CA ASP A 58 5.46 -10.04 8.76
C ASP A 58 5.67 -8.54 8.46
N ILE A 59 5.38 -7.66 9.43
CA ILE A 59 5.61 -6.21 9.29
C ILE A 59 7.09 -5.91 9.05
N ASN A 60 7.99 -6.53 9.82
CA ASN A 60 9.44 -6.37 9.62
C ASN A 60 9.90 -6.84 8.23
N ILE A 61 9.31 -7.93 7.70
CA ILE A 61 9.60 -8.39 6.34
C ILE A 61 9.13 -7.35 5.31
N LEU A 62 7.94 -6.76 5.52
CA LEU A 62 7.36 -5.76 4.62
C LEU A 62 8.09 -4.42 4.66
N ASP A 63 8.56 -3.99 5.84
CA ASP A 63 9.44 -2.82 5.99
C ASP A 63 10.74 -3.00 5.20
N GLY A 64 11.25 -4.24 5.11
CA GLY A 64 12.42 -4.60 4.30
C GLY A 64 12.26 -4.39 2.79
N VAL A 65 11.03 -4.29 2.27
CA VAL A 65 10.79 -4.00 0.84
C VAL A 65 11.30 -2.60 0.46
N ALA A 66 11.22 -1.64 1.39
CA ALA A 66 11.74 -0.29 1.19
C ALA A 66 13.27 -0.22 1.28
N ALA A 67 13.91 -1.19 1.94
CA ALA A 67 15.37 -1.21 2.10
C ALA A 67 16.12 -1.41 0.76
N GLY A 68 15.44 -1.97 -0.25
CA GLY A 68 15.98 -2.16 -1.60
C GLY A 68 16.02 -0.90 -2.47
N GLY A 69 15.47 0.23 -2.02
CA GLY A 69 15.47 1.50 -2.74
C GLY A 69 14.24 2.37 -2.47
N LYS A 70 14.37 3.66 -2.79
CA LYS A 70 13.29 4.66 -2.61
C LYS A 70 12.01 4.20 -3.32
N GLN A 71 10.86 4.33 -2.65
CA GLN A 71 9.55 4.11 -3.24
C GLN A 71 9.47 4.81 -4.61
N ASN A 72 9.37 4.02 -5.68
CA ASN A 72 9.26 4.58 -7.03
C ASN A 72 7.91 5.28 -7.16
N ARG A 73 7.96 6.59 -7.39
CA ARG A 73 6.77 7.36 -7.70
C ARG A 73 6.32 7.05 -9.12
N PHE A 74 5.49 6.01 -9.27
CA PHE A 74 4.98 5.57 -10.57
C PHE A 74 4.16 6.63 -11.31
N ILE A 75 3.52 7.53 -10.56
CA ILE A 75 2.66 8.59 -11.12
C ILE A 75 3.34 9.93 -10.86
N THR A 76 4.29 10.28 -11.72
CA THR A 76 4.78 11.65 -11.89
C THR A 76 4.65 12.01 -13.35
N SER A 77 3.92 13.09 -13.64
CA SER A 77 3.87 13.62 -15.00
C SER A 77 5.29 14.06 -15.42
N PRO A 78 5.75 13.70 -16.64
CA PRO A 78 7.06 14.13 -17.13
C PRO A 78 7.16 15.65 -17.32
N TRP A 79 6.03 16.36 -17.37
CA TRP A 79 5.97 17.81 -17.60
C TRP A 79 5.93 18.64 -16.31
N GLY A 80 6.13 18.01 -15.15
CA GLY A 80 5.84 18.63 -13.87
C GLY A 80 4.34 18.89 -13.69
N ILE A 81 3.95 19.24 -12.47
CA ILE A 81 2.60 19.75 -12.19
C ILE A 81 2.85 21.11 -11.57
N HIS A 82 2.23 22.18 -12.07
CA HIS A 82 2.24 23.51 -11.45
C HIS A 82 0.79 23.92 -11.26
N LEU A 83 0.29 23.84 -10.03
CA LEU A 83 -1.12 24.10 -9.72
C LEU A 83 -1.45 25.60 -9.52
N GLY A 84 -0.46 26.49 -9.67
CA GLY A 84 -0.67 27.94 -9.59
C GLY A 84 -0.70 28.50 -8.16
N PHE A 85 -0.30 27.72 -7.15
CA PHE A 85 -0.15 28.19 -5.78
C PHE A 85 1.22 28.84 -5.57
N ASP A 86 1.27 29.97 -4.87
CA ASP A 86 2.51 30.72 -4.58
C ASP A 86 3.58 29.88 -3.84
N ASN A 87 3.13 28.87 -3.08
CA ASN A 87 3.99 27.96 -2.31
C ASN A 87 4.15 26.58 -2.96
N TRP A 88 3.84 26.45 -4.25
CA TRP A 88 4.00 25.17 -4.93
C TRP A 88 5.48 24.78 -5.04
N PRO A 89 5.89 23.57 -4.61
CA PRO A 89 7.29 23.18 -4.68
C PRO A 89 7.79 23.19 -6.12
N ALA A 90 8.93 23.85 -6.36
CA ALA A 90 9.57 23.85 -7.66
C ALA A 90 9.81 22.41 -8.14
N SER A 91 9.56 22.14 -9.43
CA SER A 91 9.84 20.83 -10.01
C SER A 91 11.31 20.48 -9.76
N ALA A 92 11.57 19.31 -9.16
CA ALA A 92 12.92 18.80 -8.99
C ALA A 92 13.62 18.79 -10.36
N THR A 93 14.76 19.46 -10.45
CA THR A 93 15.62 19.53 -11.64
C THR A 93 16.39 18.23 -11.82
#